data_AF-A0A932VPL7-F1
#
_entry.id   AF-A0A932VPL7-F1
#
_cell.length_a   1.000
_cell.length_b   1.000
_cell.length_c   1.000
_cell.angle_alpha   90.00
_cell.angle_beta   90.00
_cell.angle_gamma   90.00
#
_symmetry.space_group_name_H-M   'P 1'
#
loop_
_entity.id
_entity.type
_entity.pdbx_description
1 polymer ?
#
loop_
_entity_poly.entity_id
_entity_poly.type
_entity_poly.pdbx_seq_one_letter_code
_entity_poly.pdbx_strand_id
1 'polypeptide(L)'
;MAYTQWISIGGLIFIVACAPVSTHYAFVDQRIAAHDGVGADAVIEKKEGGYGKNSRLLYLLDRGMTLSLSGQYEKSNQMLDQAAQTADALYTESLTLHG
;
A
#
# COMPACT_ATOMS: atom_id res chain seq x y z
N MET A 1 40.77 14.94 -26.91
CA MET A 1 39.48 14.31 -27.26
C MET A 1 39.59 12.80 -27.06
N ALA A 2 39.45 12.25 -25.84
CA ALA A 2 39.45 10.78 -25.65
C ALA A 2 39.00 10.27 -24.26
N TYR A 3 38.18 10.99 -23.48
CA TYR A 3 37.81 10.51 -22.13
C TYR A 3 36.35 10.72 -21.72
N THR A 4 35.57 11.47 -22.49
CA THR A 4 34.16 11.76 -22.14
C THR A 4 33.17 10.65 -22.49
N GLN A 5 33.62 9.53 -23.08
CA GLN A 5 32.73 8.49 -23.61
C GLN A 5 32.49 7.29 -22.67
N TRP A 6 33.16 7.23 -21.51
CA TRP A 6 33.05 6.09 -20.57
C TRP A 6 32.05 6.31 -19.43
N ILE A 7 31.62 7.56 -19.18
CA ILE A 7 30.73 7.87 -18.05
C ILE A 7 29.27 7.46 -18.34
N SER A 8 28.90 7.24 -19.60
CA SER A 8 27.49 7.02 -19.98
C SER A 8 26.97 5.59 -19.81
N ILE A 9 27.81 4.59 -19.47
CA ILE A 9 27.36 3.18 -19.39
C ILE A 9 27.14 2.72 -17.93
N GLY A 10 27.74 3.37 -16.94
CA GLY A 10 27.71 2.91 -15.54
C GLY A 10 26.51 3.37 -14.69
N GLY A 11 25.65 4.25 -15.20
CA GLY A 11 24.76 5.06 -14.37
C GLY A 11 23.26 4.75 -14.42
N LEU A 12 22.82 3.64 -15.01
CA LEU A 12 21.39 3.40 -15.27
C LEU A 12 20.82 2.11 -14.65
N ILE A 13 21.33 1.68 -13.50
CA ILE A 13 20.78 0.54 -12.74
C ILE A 13 20.71 0.91 -11.25
N PHE A 14 19.81 1.83 -10.89
CA PHE A 14 19.52 2.16 -9.49
C PHE A 14 18.03 2.23 -9.15
N ILE A 15 17.13 1.83 -10.04
CA ILE A 15 15.67 2.00 -9.83
C ILE A 15 14.88 0.69 -9.79
N VAL A 16 15.49 -0.41 -9.34
CA VAL A 16 14.70 -1.56 -8.87
C VAL A 16 14.23 -1.19 -7.46
N ALA A 17 13.13 -0.44 -7.39
CA ALA A 17 12.39 -0.25 -6.16
C ALA A 17 12.02 -1.65 -5.63
N CYS A 18 12.60 -2.02 -4.49
CA CYS A 18 12.40 -3.34 -3.87
C CYS A 18 11.05 -3.39 -3.14
N ALA A 19 9.97 -3.09 -3.85
CA ALA A 19 8.62 -3.34 -3.39
C ALA A 19 8.03 -4.36 -4.36
N PRO A 20 7.65 -5.58 -3.91
CA PRO A 20 6.82 -6.44 -4.73
C PRO A 20 5.50 -5.69 -4.94
N VAL A 21 5.34 -5.06 -6.12
CA VAL A 21 4.10 -4.41 -6.48
C VAL A 21 3.05 -5.51 -6.50
N SER A 22 2.17 -5.54 -5.49
CA SER A 22 1.12 -6.55 -5.50
C SER A 22 0.21 -6.23 -6.67
N THR A 23 0.06 -7.21 -7.56
CA THR A 23 -0.57 -7.06 -8.88
C THR A 23 -2.01 -6.51 -8.85
N HIS A 24 -2.65 -6.49 -7.67
CA HIS A 24 -3.98 -5.95 -7.50
C HIS A 24 -4.04 -4.41 -7.47
N TYR A 25 -2.97 -3.71 -7.08
CA TYR A 25 -2.99 -2.24 -6.99
C TYR A 25 -3.24 -1.57 -8.34
N ALA A 26 -2.74 -2.12 -9.44
CA ALA A 26 -3.04 -1.60 -10.78
C ALA A 26 -4.56 -1.59 -11.09
N PHE A 27 -5.29 -2.60 -10.60
CA PHE A 27 -6.75 -2.65 -10.76
C PHE A 27 -7.45 -1.67 -9.82
N VAL A 28 -6.92 -1.45 -8.61
CA VAL A 28 -7.43 -0.47 -7.64
C VAL A 28 -7.26 0.95 -8.20
N ASP A 29 -6.06 1.29 -8.70
CA ASP A 29 -5.74 2.60 -9.27
C ASP A 29 -6.63 2.93 -10.46
N GLN A 30 -6.86 1.95 -11.34
CA GLN A 30 -7.77 2.11 -12.49
C GLN A 30 -9.20 2.46 -12.02
N ARG A 31 -9.67 1.83 -10.95
CA ARG A 31 -11.01 2.06 -10.39
C ARG A 31 -11.11 3.43 -9.72
N ILE A 32 -10.08 3.81 -8.95
CA ILE A 32 -9.99 5.14 -8.32
C ILE A 32 -9.98 6.23 -9.39
N ALA A 33 -9.19 6.07 -10.46
CA ALA A 33 -9.16 7.02 -11.58
C ALA A 33 -10.51 7.14 -12.31
N ALA A 34 -11.32 6.07 -12.30
CA ALA A 34 -12.68 6.06 -12.82
C ALA A 34 -13.74 6.54 -11.81
N HIS A 35 -13.34 7.05 -10.64
CA HIS A 35 -14.21 7.40 -9.51
C HIS A 35 -15.09 6.23 -9.00
N ASP A 36 -14.67 4.99 -9.25
CA ASP A 36 -15.33 3.77 -8.82
C ASP A 36 -14.76 3.29 -7.47
N GLY A 37 -15.05 4.03 -6.40
CA GLY A 37 -14.59 3.70 -5.05
C GLY A 37 -15.13 2.36 -4.54
N VAL A 38 -16.37 2.00 -4.91
CA VAL A 38 -16.99 0.71 -4.54
C VAL A 38 -16.26 -0.44 -5.21
N GLY A 39 -15.94 -0.32 -6.51
CA GLY A 39 -15.19 -1.32 -7.24
C GLY A 39 -13.74 -1.43 -6.74
N ALA A 40 -13.11 -0.32 -6.36
CA ALA A 40 -11.79 -0.32 -5.74
C ALA A 40 -11.79 -1.10 -4.42
N ASP A 41 -12.76 -0.82 -3.55
CA ASP A 41 -12.92 -1.49 -2.25
C ASP A 41 -13.13 -3.02 -2.40
N ALA A 42 -13.96 -3.43 -3.36
CA ALA A 42 -14.20 -4.85 -3.64
C ALA A 42 -12.95 -5.59 -4.12
N VAL A 43 -12.03 -4.91 -4.83
CA VAL A 43 -10.75 -5.51 -5.25
C VAL A 43 -9.87 -5.74 -4.03
N ILE A 44 -9.78 -4.77 -3.11
CA ILE A 44 -9.02 -4.88 -1.86
C ILE A 44 -9.55 -6.05 -1.02
N GLU A 45 -10.87 -6.11 -0.79
CA GLU A 45 -11.52 -7.18 -0.02
C GLU A 45 -11.20 -8.57 -0.57
N LYS A 46 -11.39 -8.75 -1.89
CA LYS A 46 -11.14 -10.03 -2.56
C LYS A 46 -9.67 -10.45 -2.49
N LYS A 47 -8.76 -9.48 -2.29
CA LYS A 47 -7.32 -9.68 -2.26
C LYS A 47 -6.75 -9.60 -0.84
N GLU A 48 -7.58 -9.65 0.21
CA GLU A 48 -7.14 -9.67 1.60
C GLU A 48 -6.07 -10.74 1.85
N GLY A 49 -6.25 -11.97 1.36
CA GLY A 49 -5.25 -13.05 1.49
C GLY A 49 -3.94 -12.82 0.71
N GLY A 50 -3.90 -11.80 -0.16
CA GLY A 50 -2.69 -11.34 -0.85
C GLY A 50 -1.87 -10.34 -0.05
N TYR A 51 -2.44 -9.76 1.01
CA TYR A 51 -1.67 -9.01 2.00
C TYR A 51 -0.83 -10.00 2.79
N GLY A 52 0.48 -9.76 2.88
CA GLY A 52 1.38 -10.65 3.61
C GLY A 52 0.97 -10.82 5.08
N LYS A 53 1.50 -11.84 5.75
CA LYS A 53 1.14 -12.18 7.14
C LYS A 53 1.25 -11.01 8.12
N ASN A 54 2.15 -10.06 7.85
CA ASN A 54 2.40 -8.88 8.68
C ASN A 54 1.75 -7.60 8.13
N SER A 55 0.90 -7.71 7.10
CA SER A 55 0.36 -6.57 6.35
C SER A 55 -1.09 -6.26 6.69
N ARG A 56 -1.56 -6.69 7.88
CA ARG A 56 -2.92 -6.39 8.36
C ARG A 56 -3.18 -4.88 8.42
N LEU A 57 -2.19 -4.11 8.88
CA LEU A 57 -2.27 -2.65 8.93
C LEU A 57 -2.54 -2.06 7.53
N LEU A 58 -1.79 -2.51 6.52
CA LEU A 58 -1.96 -2.06 5.13
C LEU A 58 -3.35 -2.38 4.60
N TYR A 59 -3.84 -3.60 4.84
CA TYR A 59 -5.20 -3.98 4.43
C TYR A 59 -6.28 -3.06 5.03
N LEU A 60 -6.18 -2.76 6.33
CA LEU A 60 -7.14 -1.89 7.01
C LEU A 60 -7.10 -0.45 6.48
N LEU A 61 -5.90 0.08 6.22
CA LEU A 61 -5.72 1.40 5.64
C LEU A 61 -6.31 1.50 4.22
N ASP A 62 -6.03 0.51 3.38
CA ASP A 62 -6.53 0.50 1.99
C ASP A 62 -8.06 0.39 1.95
N ARG A 63 -8.65 -0.48 2.78
CA ARG A 63 -10.12 -0.59 2.95
C ARG A 63 -10.72 0.74 3.41
N GLY A 64 -10.13 1.37 4.43
CA GLY A 64 -10.57 2.67 4.93
C GLY A 64 -10.58 3.74 3.83
N MET A 65 -9.48 3.83 3.07
CA MET A 65 -9.37 4.77 1.95
C MET A 65 -10.42 4.51 0.87
N THR A 66 -10.58 3.27 0.39
CA THR A 66 -11.53 2.95 -0.69
C THR A 66 -12.99 3.14 -0.25
N LEU A 67 -13.30 2.83 1.01
CA LEU A 67 -14.62 3.11 1.59
C LEU A 67 -14.90 4.61 1.67
N SER A 68 -13.92 5.43 2.10
CA SER A 68 -14.03 6.89 2.09
C SER A 68 -14.29 7.44 0.68
N LEU A 69 -13.60 6.94 -0.34
CA LEU A 69 -13.80 7.33 -1.74
C LEU A 69 -15.20 6.95 -2.27
N SER A 70 -15.85 5.95 -1.66
CA SER A 70 -17.22 5.54 -2.00
C SER A 70 -18.31 6.24 -1.16
N GLY A 71 -17.94 7.15 -0.26
CA GLY A 71 -18.87 7.82 0.66
C GLY A 71 -19.38 6.95 1.81
N GLN A 72 -18.81 5.75 2.01
CA GLN A 72 -19.16 4.85 3.12
C GLN A 72 -18.36 5.19 4.38
N TYR A 73 -18.52 6.42 4.87
CA TYR A 73 -17.67 6.98 5.93
C TYR A 73 -17.74 6.21 7.25
N GLU A 74 -18.91 5.70 7.65
CA GLU A 74 -19.04 4.94 8.90
C GLU A 74 -18.20 3.66 8.86
N LYS A 75 -18.24 2.93 7.74
CA LYS A 75 -17.43 1.72 7.56
C LYS A 75 -15.95 2.07 7.42
N SER A 76 -15.63 3.17 6.73
CA SER A 76 -14.27 3.67 6.64
C SER A 76 -13.69 3.94 8.03
N ASN A 77 -14.43 4.65 8.89
CA ASN A 77 -14.00 4.96 10.25
C ASN A 77 -13.73 3.69 11.05
N GLN A 78 -14.59 2.68 10.95
CA GLN A 78 -14.36 1.38 11.60
C GLN A 78 -13.04 0.72 11.16
N MET A 79 -12.71 0.75 9.87
CA MET A 79 -11.45 0.20 9.36
C MET A 79 -10.25 1.03 9.83
N LEU A 80 -10.36 2.36 9.81
CA LEU A 80 -9.28 3.26 10.22
C LEU A 80 -9.05 3.24 11.75
N ASP A 81 -10.09 3.05 12.56
CA ASP A 81 -9.98 2.86 14.00
C ASP A 81 -9.24 1.55 14.33
N GLN A 82 -9.52 0.49 13.58
CA GLN A 82 -8.77 -0.78 13.68
C GLN A 82 -7.33 -0.62 13.19
N ALA A 83 -7.11 0.17 12.14
CA ALA A 83 -5.78 0.47 11.64
C ALA A 83 -4.96 1.21 12.70
N ALA A 84 -5.54 2.21 13.37
CA ALA A 84 -4.89 2.95 14.43
C ALA A 84 -4.47 2.03 15.59
N GLN A 85 -5.37 1.17 16.07
CA GLN A 85 -5.06 0.18 17.11
C GLN A 85 -3.95 -0.79 16.69
N THR A 86 -3.97 -1.22 15.42
CA THR A 86 -2.94 -2.12 14.86
C THR A 86 -1.58 -1.41 14.78
N ALA A 87 -1.56 -0.14 14.40
CA ALA A 87 -0.34 0.66 14.34
C ALA A 87 0.27 0.86 15.74
N ASP A 88 -0.53 1.17 16.75
CA ASP A 88 -0.08 1.34 18.14
C ASP A 88 0.53 0.04 18.70
N ALA A 89 -0.08 -1.11 18.39
CA ALA A 89 0.42 -2.41 18.79
C ALA A 89 1.79 -2.72 18.15
N LEU A 90 1.90 -2.52 16.84
CA LEU A 90 3.16 -2.73 16.09
C LEU A 90 4.27 -1.77 16.57
N TYR A 91 3.91 -0.52 16.90
CA TYR A 91 4.86 0.44 17.46
C TYR A 91 5.40 -0.04 18.81
N THR A 92 4.51 -0.46 19.71
CA THR A 92 4.88 -0.99 21.04
C THR A 92 5.77 -2.22 20.94
N GLU A 93 5.46 -3.14 20.02
CA GLU A 93 6.29 -4.33 19.75
C GLU A 93 7.68 -3.94 19.24
N SER A 94 7.76 -2.99 18.29
CA SER A 94 9.02 -2.53 17.71
C SER A 94 9.98 -1.93 18.75
N LEU A 95 9.44 -1.17 19.72
CA LEU A 95 10.20 -0.58 20.82
C LEU A 95 10.70 -1.63 21.81
N THR A 96 9.91 -2.68 22.06
CA THR A 96 10.29 -3.76 22.98
C THR A 96 11.36 -4.68 22.38
N LEU A 97 11.35 -4.85 21.06
CA LEU A 97 12.31 -5.70 20.33
C LEU A 97 13.67 -5.03 20.06
N HIS A 98 13.74 -3.70 20.04
CA HIS A 98 14.97 -2.93 19.75
C HIS A 98 15.47 -2.11 20.96
N GLY A 99 14.90 -2.31 22.14
CA GLY A 99 15.31 -1.67 23.41
C GLY A 99 16.36 -2.45 24.17
#